data_AF-W2Q732-F1
#
_entry.id   AF-W2Q732-F1
#
_cell.length_a   1.000
_cell.length_b   1.000
_cell.length_c   1.000
_cell.angle_alpha   90.00
_cell.angle_beta   90.00
_cell.angle_gamma   90.00
#
_symmetry.space_group_name_H-M   'P 1'
#
loop_
_entity.id
_entity.type
_entity.pdbx_description
1 polymer ?
#
loop_
_entity_poly.entity_id
_entity_poly.type
_entity_poly.pdbx_seq_one_letter_code
_entity_poly.pdbx_strand_id
1 'polypeptide(L)'
;MKVVEEPKWKFKSRSINEHPSRQVSLLQELTKKYGEGTVAAWLVNAKENTRLKDIATKLQTQQLESWRSDRKSIDDVIKLLQISDKPMSQPVPAKPQYFETIDFDPNLRSLDGYIELLNSMNIKHKTDLLTVLRKAFGDERAEVLVSKLAHNSGEPDKYANMVFRSWNENNYDQAKVLTKVFKVPEKNWEDHNWMTAVAERYAQFYKNKNNIA
;
A
#
# COMPACT_ATOMS: atom_id res chain seq x y z
N MET A 1 21.95 -18.00 -21.85
CA MET A 1 20.71 -17.20 -21.80
C MET A 1 19.58 -18.08 -21.29
N LYS A 2 19.06 -17.82 -20.08
CA LYS A 2 17.84 -18.48 -19.60
C LYS A 2 16.64 -17.79 -20.27
N VAL A 3 15.90 -18.54 -21.07
CA VAL A 3 14.61 -18.11 -21.60
C VAL A 3 13.69 -17.86 -20.40
N VAL A 4 13.30 -16.60 -20.19
CA VAL A 4 12.25 -16.27 -19.23
C VAL A 4 10.95 -16.73 -19.86
N GLU A 5 10.43 -17.88 -19.43
CA GLU A 5 9.12 -18.37 -19.88
C GLU A 5 8.05 -17.30 -19.63
N GLU A 6 7.29 -16.96 -20.67
CA GLU A 6 6.17 -16.05 -20.54
C GLU A 6 5.16 -16.57 -19.50
N PRO A 7 4.63 -15.72 -18.62
CA PRO A 7 3.68 -16.16 -17.61
C PRO A 7 2.38 -16.72 -18.23
N LYS A 8 2.01 -17.94 -17.85
CA LYS A 8 0.81 -18.67 -18.33
C LYS A 8 -0.53 -17.97 -18.06
N TRP A 9 -0.56 -16.83 -17.37
CA TRP A 9 -1.80 -16.11 -17.02
C TRP A 9 -2.52 -15.50 -18.24
N LYS A 10 -1.81 -15.22 -19.34
CA LYS A 10 -2.41 -14.64 -20.55
C LYS A 10 -3.43 -15.54 -21.24
N PHE A 11 -3.32 -16.88 -21.08
CA PHE A 11 -4.18 -17.84 -21.79
C PHE A 11 -5.39 -18.34 -20.98
N LYS A 12 -5.46 -18.08 -19.67
CA LYS A 12 -6.53 -18.63 -18.79
C LYS A 12 -7.54 -17.60 -18.25
N SER A 13 -7.38 -16.30 -18.52
CA SER A 13 -8.19 -15.24 -17.88
C SER A 13 -9.71 -15.39 -18.10
N ARG A 14 -10.15 -15.86 -19.27
CA ARG A 14 -11.58 -16.07 -19.57
C ARG A 14 -12.21 -17.16 -18.69
N SER A 15 -11.54 -18.31 -18.54
CA SER A 15 -12.09 -19.49 -17.85
C SER A 15 -12.00 -19.45 -16.32
N ILE A 16 -11.22 -18.51 -15.76
CA ILE A 16 -11.04 -18.33 -14.31
C ILE A 16 -12.11 -17.37 -13.75
N ASN A 17 -12.61 -16.42 -14.55
CA ASN A 17 -13.61 -15.44 -14.12
C ASN A 17 -14.97 -16.06 -13.77
N GLU A 18 -15.28 -17.25 -14.28
CA GLU A 18 -16.61 -17.88 -14.20
C GLU A 18 -16.75 -18.89 -13.04
N HIS A 19 -15.65 -19.31 -12.39
CA HIS A 19 -15.69 -20.38 -11.37
C HIS A 19 -14.87 -20.07 -10.11
N PRO A 20 -15.52 -19.85 -8.94
CA PRO A 20 -14.84 -19.55 -7.67
C PRO A 20 -13.81 -20.59 -7.23
N SER A 21 -14.07 -21.89 -7.44
CA SER A 21 -13.14 -22.96 -7.09
C SER A 21 -11.82 -22.92 -7.87
N ARG A 22 -11.86 -22.48 -9.14
CA ARG A 22 -10.65 -22.30 -9.97
C ARG A 22 -9.81 -21.10 -9.52
N GLN A 23 -10.44 -20.07 -8.95
CA GLN A 23 -9.76 -18.90 -8.41
C GLN A 23 -8.99 -19.24 -7.13
N VAL A 24 -9.61 -19.99 -6.22
CA VAL A 24 -8.95 -20.48 -4.99
C VAL A 24 -7.73 -21.35 -5.35
N SER A 25 -7.86 -22.28 -6.30
CA SER A 25 -6.74 -23.09 -6.80
C SER A 25 -5.61 -22.23 -7.38
N LEU A 26 -5.95 -21.17 -8.14
CA LEU A 26 -4.95 -20.27 -8.71
C LEU A 26 -4.18 -19.52 -7.62
N LEU A 27 -4.87 -18.92 -6.64
CA LEU A 27 -4.24 -18.20 -5.55
C LEU A 27 -3.27 -19.11 -4.77
N GLN A 28 -3.72 -20.32 -4.43
CA GLN A 28 -2.90 -21.31 -3.72
C GLN A 28 -1.65 -21.71 -4.53
N GLU A 29 -1.79 -21.98 -5.83
CA GLU A 29 -0.66 -22.30 -6.71
C GLU A 29 0.35 -21.16 -6.79
N LEU A 30 -0.12 -19.92 -6.96
CA LEU A 30 0.74 -18.74 -7.05
C LEU A 30 1.45 -18.50 -5.72
N THR A 31 0.74 -18.53 -4.60
CA THR A 31 1.31 -18.32 -3.27
C THR A 31 2.33 -19.40 -2.93
N LYS A 32 2.05 -20.67 -3.25
CA LYS A 32 3.01 -21.77 -3.03
C LYS A 32 4.30 -21.58 -3.83
N LYS A 33 4.21 -21.02 -5.03
CA LYS A 33 5.36 -20.86 -5.93
C LYS A 33 6.17 -19.59 -5.67
N TYR A 34 5.49 -18.48 -5.36
CA TYR A 34 6.10 -17.15 -5.33
C TYR A 34 6.12 -16.49 -3.94
N GLY A 35 5.42 -17.08 -2.97
CA GLY A 35 5.24 -16.53 -1.63
C GLY A 35 4.13 -15.49 -1.55
N GLU A 36 3.55 -15.37 -0.37
CA GLU A 36 2.38 -14.51 -0.12
C GLU A 36 2.63 -13.03 -0.42
N GLY A 37 3.73 -12.46 0.08
CA GLY A 37 4.04 -11.04 -0.15
C GLY A 37 4.28 -10.69 -1.61
N THR A 38 4.86 -11.60 -2.40
CA THR A 38 5.03 -11.39 -3.84
C THR A 38 3.69 -11.40 -4.56
N VAL A 39 2.84 -12.38 -4.26
CA VAL A 39 1.52 -12.51 -4.87
C VAL A 39 0.62 -11.33 -4.49
N ALA A 40 0.65 -10.90 -3.22
CA ALA A 40 -0.09 -9.73 -2.75
C ALA A 40 0.29 -8.47 -3.54
N ALA A 41 1.60 -8.20 -3.70
CA ALA A 41 2.08 -7.07 -4.49
C ALA A 41 1.66 -7.14 -5.96
N TRP A 42 1.75 -8.33 -6.58
CA TRP A 42 1.32 -8.53 -7.96
C TRP A 42 -0.18 -8.31 -8.15
N LEU A 43 -1.01 -8.73 -7.19
CA LEU A 43 -2.45 -8.52 -7.24
C LEU A 43 -2.79 -7.03 -7.13
N VAL A 44 -2.13 -6.28 -6.24
CA VAL A 44 -2.29 -4.81 -6.16
C VAL A 44 -1.95 -4.15 -7.50
N ASN A 45 -0.83 -4.52 -8.11
CA ASN A 45 -0.42 -3.95 -9.40
C ASN A 45 -1.36 -4.35 -10.54
N ALA A 46 -1.82 -5.61 -10.56
CA ALA A 46 -2.73 -6.11 -11.58
C ALA A 46 -4.09 -5.40 -11.55
N LYS A 47 -4.50 -4.83 -10.40
CA LYS A 47 -5.72 -4.01 -10.30
C LYS A 47 -5.67 -2.72 -11.10
N GLU A 48 -4.48 -2.20 -11.39
CA GLU A 48 -4.28 -1.00 -12.22
C GLU A 48 -4.48 -1.30 -13.71
N ASN A 49 -4.43 -2.56 -14.12
CA ASN A 49 -4.74 -2.97 -15.48
C ASN A 49 -6.24 -3.25 -15.65
N THR A 50 -6.92 -2.48 -16.50
CA THR A 50 -8.37 -2.60 -16.73
C THR A 50 -8.82 -4.02 -17.11
N ARG A 51 -7.98 -4.80 -17.80
CA ARG A 51 -8.30 -6.18 -18.19
C ARG A 51 -8.14 -7.20 -17.06
N LEU A 52 -7.30 -6.89 -16.07
CA LEU A 52 -6.99 -7.79 -14.95
C LEU A 52 -7.68 -7.37 -13.65
N LYS A 53 -8.26 -6.16 -13.60
CA LYS A 53 -8.84 -5.55 -12.41
C LYS A 53 -9.81 -6.47 -11.68
N ASP A 54 -10.75 -7.07 -12.40
CA ASP A 54 -11.79 -7.91 -11.79
C ASP A 54 -11.22 -9.17 -11.16
N ILE A 55 -10.35 -9.89 -11.89
CA ILE A 55 -9.74 -11.12 -11.38
C ILE A 55 -8.77 -10.83 -10.24
N ALA A 56 -7.96 -9.76 -10.36
CA ALA A 56 -7.02 -9.36 -9.33
C ALA A 56 -7.75 -8.94 -8.05
N THR A 57 -8.86 -8.21 -8.17
CA THR A 57 -9.70 -7.82 -7.02
C THR A 57 -10.27 -9.05 -6.32
N LYS A 58 -10.85 -10.00 -7.07
CA LYS A 58 -11.39 -11.25 -6.51
C LYS A 58 -10.32 -12.07 -5.78
N LEU A 59 -9.15 -12.24 -6.40
CA LEU A 59 -8.03 -12.98 -5.81
C LEU A 59 -7.48 -12.27 -4.56
N GLN A 60 -7.39 -10.94 -4.57
CA GLN A 60 -6.97 -10.18 -3.39
C GLN A 60 -7.98 -10.37 -2.25
N THR A 61 -9.29 -10.28 -2.51
CA THR A 61 -10.32 -10.53 -1.49
C THR A 61 -10.19 -11.94 -0.90
N GLN A 62 -9.99 -12.96 -1.73
CA GLN A 62 -9.74 -14.33 -1.26
C GLN A 62 -8.49 -14.44 -0.39
N GLN A 63 -7.41 -13.74 -0.76
CA GLN A 63 -6.17 -13.71 0.02
C GLN A 63 -6.38 -13.07 1.41
N LEU A 64 -7.14 -11.97 1.49
CA LEU A 64 -7.45 -11.32 2.77
C LEU A 64 -8.31 -12.22 3.67
N GLU A 65 -9.34 -12.85 3.09
CA GLU A 65 -10.21 -13.77 3.82
C GLU A 65 -9.49 -15.05 4.25
N SER A 66 -8.51 -15.54 3.48
CA SER A 66 -7.69 -16.68 3.90
C SER A 66 -6.82 -16.32 5.10
N TRP A 67 -6.15 -15.16 5.10
CA TRP A 67 -5.38 -14.71 6.28
C TRP A 67 -6.26 -14.59 7.53
N ARG A 68 -7.47 -14.06 7.36
CA ARG A 68 -8.46 -13.98 8.43
C ARG A 68 -8.89 -15.36 8.92
N SER A 69 -9.26 -16.26 8.01
CA SER A 69 -9.73 -17.62 8.33
C SER A 69 -8.64 -18.41 9.08
N ASP A 70 -7.39 -18.18 8.71
CA ASP A 70 -6.19 -18.71 9.37
C ASP A 70 -5.83 -17.99 10.67
N ARG A 71 -6.67 -17.04 11.12
CA ARG A 71 -6.51 -16.23 12.34
C ARG A 71 -5.18 -15.49 12.42
N LYS A 72 -4.64 -15.04 11.28
CA LYS A 72 -3.40 -14.26 11.22
C LYS A 72 -3.61 -12.91 11.92
N SER A 73 -2.71 -12.56 12.84
CA SER A 73 -2.69 -11.20 13.39
C SER A 73 -2.18 -10.20 12.35
N ILE A 74 -2.41 -8.90 12.60
CA ILE A 74 -1.82 -7.83 11.78
C ILE A 74 -0.29 -7.95 11.76
N ASP A 75 0.33 -8.27 12.90
CA ASP A 75 1.78 -8.45 13.02
C ASP A 75 2.28 -9.66 12.20
N ASP A 76 1.48 -10.74 12.08
CA ASP A 76 1.80 -11.87 11.19
C ASP A 76 1.71 -11.49 9.72
N VAL A 77 0.68 -10.71 9.34
CA VAL A 77 0.50 -10.25 7.96
C VAL A 77 1.61 -9.30 7.55
N ILE A 78 2.09 -8.41 8.43
CA ILE A 78 3.26 -7.56 8.18
C ILE A 78 4.49 -8.41 7.80
N LYS A 79 4.77 -9.48 8.55
CA LYS A 79 5.89 -10.39 8.29
C LYS A 79 5.71 -11.16 6.99
N LEU A 80 4.51 -11.66 6.75
CA LEU A 80 4.12 -12.41 5.55
C LEU A 80 4.26 -11.56 4.28
N LEU A 81 3.91 -10.28 4.38
CA LEU A 81 4.07 -9.27 3.33
C LEU A 81 5.50 -8.74 3.20
N GLN A 82 6.39 -9.11 4.12
CA GLN A 82 7.79 -8.65 4.16
C GLN A 82 7.93 -7.12 4.21
N ILE A 83 6.94 -6.43 4.80
CA ILE A 83 7.02 -4.99 5.04
C ILE A 83 8.09 -4.78 6.11
N SER A 84 9.06 -3.90 5.82
CA SER A 84 10.20 -3.67 6.70
C SER A 84 10.44 -2.19 6.99
N ASP A 85 11.20 -1.96 8.05
CA ASP A 85 11.71 -0.65 8.47
C ASP A 85 12.74 -0.07 7.49
N LYS A 86 13.32 -0.89 6.61
CA LYS A 86 14.33 -0.46 5.64
C LYS A 86 13.71 0.02 4.33
N PRO A 87 14.35 0.98 3.63
CA PRO A 87 14.02 1.27 2.24
C PRO A 87 14.06 -0.03 1.43
N MET A 88 13.09 -0.21 0.53
CA MET A 88 12.96 -1.41 -0.30
C MET A 88 14.30 -1.68 -1.00
N SER A 89 15.04 -2.66 -0.49
CA SER A 89 16.43 -2.89 -0.92
C SER A 89 16.52 -3.65 -2.23
N GLN A 90 15.40 -4.24 -2.69
CA GLN A 90 15.28 -4.90 -3.99
C GLN A 90 13.88 -4.69 -4.57
N PRO A 91 13.75 -4.45 -5.89
CA PRO A 91 12.45 -4.50 -6.56
C PRO A 91 11.84 -5.90 -6.37
N VAL A 92 10.53 -5.95 -6.10
CA VAL A 92 9.74 -7.19 -6.08
C VAL A 92 10.13 -8.04 -7.31
N PRO A 93 10.54 -9.31 -7.14
CA PRO A 93 11.07 -10.12 -8.22
C PRO A 93 10.10 -10.20 -9.39
N ALA A 94 10.62 -9.85 -10.57
CA ALA A 94 9.98 -9.79 -11.89
C ALA A 94 8.68 -8.95 -11.95
N LYS A 95 8.88 -7.63 -12.03
CA LYS A 95 7.94 -6.71 -12.70
C LYS A 95 7.49 -7.32 -14.03
N PRO A 96 6.19 -7.58 -14.28
CA PRO A 96 5.70 -7.74 -15.63
C PRO A 96 6.02 -6.44 -16.38
N GLN A 97 6.58 -6.56 -17.58
CA GLN A 97 7.03 -5.51 -18.50
C GLN A 97 5.94 -4.50 -18.98
N TYR A 98 4.92 -4.22 -18.17
CA TYR A 98 3.73 -3.44 -18.52
C TYR A 98 3.30 -2.41 -17.45
N PHE A 99 4.08 -2.19 -16.39
CA PHE A 99 3.71 -1.24 -15.33
C PHE A 99 4.85 -0.23 -15.09
N GLU A 100 4.50 1.06 -15.09
CA GLU A 100 5.38 2.15 -14.65
C GLU A 100 5.83 1.91 -13.20
N THR A 101 7.00 2.43 -12.85
CA THR A 101 7.56 2.26 -11.50
C THR A 101 6.68 2.93 -10.47
N ILE A 102 5.97 2.12 -9.67
CA ILE A 102 5.31 2.59 -8.46
C ILE A 102 6.39 2.90 -7.41
N ASP A 103 6.48 4.15 -6.94
CA ASP A 103 7.46 4.59 -5.91
C ASP A 103 6.95 4.34 -4.46
N PHE A 104 6.11 3.32 -4.29
CA PHE A 104 5.65 2.85 -3.00
C PHE A 104 5.56 1.32 -2.98
N ASP A 105 5.57 0.74 -1.78
CA ASP A 105 5.43 -0.70 -1.59
C ASP A 105 3.95 -1.14 -1.78
N PRO A 106 3.60 -1.90 -2.83
CA PRO A 106 2.24 -2.36 -3.06
C PRO A 106 1.66 -3.15 -1.88
N ASN A 107 2.52 -3.81 -1.08
CA ASN A 107 2.09 -4.58 0.07
C ASN A 107 1.49 -3.72 1.19
N LEU A 108 1.80 -2.42 1.24
CA LEU A 108 1.12 -1.51 2.17
C LEU A 108 -0.38 -1.41 1.86
N ARG A 109 -0.77 -1.45 0.57
CA ARG A 109 -2.19 -1.48 0.18
C ARG A 109 -2.86 -2.81 0.53
N SER A 110 -2.12 -3.93 0.48
CA SER A 110 -2.63 -5.23 0.93
C SER A 110 -2.83 -5.29 2.43
N LEU A 111 -1.87 -4.75 3.21
CA LEU A 111 -1.99 -4.63 4.67
C LEU A 111 -3.19 -3.77 5.06
N ASP A 112 -3.35 -2.62 4.42
CA ASP A 112 -4.48 -1.72 4.65
C ASP A 112 -5.82 -2.38 4.32
N GLY A 113 -5.92 -3.10 3.20
CA GLY A 113 -7.11 -3.89 2.88
C GLY A 113 -7.43 -4.97 3.94
N TYR A 114 -6.41 -5.59 4.53
CA TYR A 114 -6.60 -6.53 5.64
C TYR A 114 -7.12 -5.83 6.90
N ILE A 115 -6.58 -4.66 7.23
CA ILE A 115 -7.04 -3.83 8.35
C ILE A 115 -8.51 -3.43 8.16
N GLU A 116 -8.89 -3.01 6.95
CA GLU A 116 -10.28 -2.67 6.61
C GLU A 116 -11.22 -3.87 6.77
N LEU A 117 -10.79 -5.05 6.30
CA LEU A 117 -11.54 -6.29 6.50
C LEU A 117 -11.74 -6.55 8.01
N LEU A 118 -10.68 -6.54 8.81
CA LEU A 118 -10.76 -6.71 10.28
C LEU A 118 -11.69 -5.68 10.94
N ASN A 119 -11.55 -4.40 10.58
CA ASN A 119 -12.39 -3.31 11.10
C ASN A 119 -13.88 -3.47 10.77
N SER A 120 -14.21 -4.13 9.65
CA SER A 120 -15.60 -4.37 9.23
C SER A 120 -16.30 -5.46 10.04
N MET A 121 -15.55 -6.32 10.74
CA MET A 121 -16.07 -7.55 11.32
C MET A 121 -16.38 -7.51 12.82
N ASN A 122 -15.79 -6.62 13.62
CA ASN A 122 -16.26 -6.38 15.00
C ASN A 122 -15.71 -5.11 15.67
N ILE A 123 -16.56 -4.41 16.43
CA ILE A 123 -16.62 -2.94 16.58
C ILE A 123 -16.20 -2.46 17.99
N LYS A 124 -15.03 -2.82 18.51
CA LYS A 124 -14.54 -2.19 19.77
C LYS A 124 -13.22 -1.43 19.66
N HIS A 125 -12.30 -1.90 18.81
CA HIS A 125 -11.00 -1.26 18.64
C HIS A 125 -10.61 -1.24 17.16
N LYS A 126 -11.21 -0.31 16.41
CA LYS A 126 -10.78 -0.04 15.04
C LYS A 126 -9.36 0.55 15.06
N THR A 127 -8.57 0.19 14.07
CA THR A 127 -7.22 0.76 13.84
C THR A 127 -7.08 1.21 12.40
N ASP A 128 -6.00 1.91 12.07
CA ASP A 128 -5.67 2.32 10.71
C ASP A 128 -4.22 1.95 10.37
N LEU A 129 -3.88 2.07 9.09
CA LEU A 129 -2.55 1.74 8.58
C LEU A 129 -1.45 2.53 9.32
N LEU A 130 -1.64 3.83 9.56
CA LEU A 130 -0.65 4.66 10.22
C LEU A 130 -0.38 4.16 11.64
N THR A 131 -1.43 3.89 12.42
CA THR A 131 -1.34 3.37 13.80
C THR A 131 -0.66 2.00 13.84
N VAL A 132 -1.01 1.11 12.92
CA VAL A 132 -0.38 -0.22 12.80
C VAL A 132 1.12 -0.10 12.50
N LEU A 133 1.49 0.76 11.53
CA LEU A 133 2.89 0.95 11.15
C LEU A 133 3.70 1.63 12.25
N ARG A 134 3.09 2.53 13.04
CA ARG A 134 3.75 3.14 14.22
C ARG A 134 4.11 2.09 15.25
N LYS A 135 3.18 1.19 15.56
CA LYS A 135 3.42 0.08 16.49
C LYS A 135 4.55 -0.83 15.98
N ALA A 136 4.60 -1.08 14.67
CA ALA A 136 5.57 -2.00 14.08
C ALA A 136 6.97 -1.40 13.87
N PHE A 137 7.06 -0.13 13.48
CA PHE A 137 8.30 0.48 12.97
C PHE A 137 8.63 1.85 13.58
N GLY A 138 7.80 2.36 14.49
CA GLY A 138 7.93 3.70 15.07
C GLY A 138 7.33 4.82 14.22
N ASP A 139 7.16 5.99 14.85
CA ASP A 139 6.46 7.13 14.26
C ASP A 139 7.11 7.65 12.99
N GLU A 140 8.43 7.89 13.01
CA GLU A 140 9.13 8.46 11.87
C GLU A 140 8.97 7.59 10.60
N ARG A 141 9.11 6.27 10.75
CA ARG A 141 9.01 5.36 9.61
C ARG A 141 7.58 5.22 9.10
N ALA A 142 6.62 5.15 10.01
CA ALA A 142 5.20 5.01 9.67
C ALA A 142 4.70 6.22 8.85
N GLU A 143 5.06 7.44 9.28
CA GLU A 143 4.72 8.68 8.59
C GLU A 143 5.25 8.69 7.15
N VAL A 144 6.52 8.29 6.96
CA VAL A 144 7.14 8.22 5.63
C VAL A 144 6.44 7.19 4.72
N LEU A 145 6.14 5.99 5.24
CA LEU A 145 5.50 4.93 4.46
C LEU A 145 4.08 5.33 4.00
N VAL A 146 3.28 5.92 4.89
CA VAL A 146 1.91 6.37 4.55
C VAL A 146 1.96 7.61 3.64
N SER A 147 2.94 8.50 3.82
CA SER A 147 3.11 9.66 2.93
C SER A 147 3.46 9.26 1.49
N LYS A 148 4.23 8.18 1.30
CA LYS A 148 4.47 7.62 -0.05
C LYS A 148 3.17 7.13 -0.70
N LEU A 149 2.27 6.51 0.07
CA LEU A 149 0.95 6.15 -0.46
C LEU A 149 0.16 7.41 -0.83
N ALA A 150 0.14 8.41 0.06
CA ALA A 150 -0.54 9.69 -0.15
C ALA A 150 -0.06 10.41 -1.42
N HIS A 151 1.25 10.40 -1.69
CA HIS A 151 1.81 10.97 -2.93
C HIS A 151 1.25 10.30 -4.19
N ASN A 152 1.02 8.99 -4.12
CA ASN A 152 0.61 8.16 -5.25
C ASN A 152 -0.90 7.85 -5.27
N SER A 153 -1.71 8.52 -4.44
CA SER A 153 -3.17 8.43 -4.45
C SER A 153 -3.81 9.70 -4.98
N GLY A 154 -4.97 9.53 -5.62
CA GLY A 154 -5.84 10.62 -6.06
C GLY A 154 -6.92 10.95 -5.03
N GLU A 155 -7.64 12.04 -5.27
CA GLU A 155 -8.74 12.49 -4.40
C GLU A 155 -10.04 11.67 -4.63
N PRO A 156 -10.81 11.35 -3.57
CA PRO A 156 -10.51 11.61 -2.15
C PRO A 156 -9.37 10.72 -1.63
N ASP A 157 -8.33 11.34 -1.04
CA ASP A 157 -7.14 10.62 -0.60
C ASP A 157 -7.19 10.24 0.89
N LYS A 158 -7.47 8.96 1.18
CA LYS A 158 -7.51 8.48 2.56
C LYS A 158 -6.16 8.51 3.27
N TYR A 159 -5.05 8.27 2.57
CA TYR A 159 -3.72 8.22 3.17
C TYR A 159 -3.22 9.61 3.51
N ALA A 160 -3.50 10.60 2.65
CA ALA A 160 -3.27 12.02 2.95
C ALA A 160 -3.98 12.41 4.24
N ASN A 161 -5.26 12.07 4.36
CA ASN A 161 -6.06 12.39 5.53
C ASN A 161 -5.48 11.78 6.84
N MET A 162 -4.86 10.59 6.77
CA MET A 162 -4.18 9.99 7.93
C MET A 162 -2.98 10.83 8.38
N VAL A 163 -2.03 11.11 7.48
CA VAL A 163 -0.80 11.83 7.83
C VAL A 163 -1.06 13.32 8.09
N PHE A 164 -1.97 13.95 7.35
CA PHE A 164 -2.32 15.36 7.54
C PHE A 164 -2.98 15.60 8.89
N ARG A 165 -3.89 14.71 9.32
CA ARG A 165 -4.45 14.77 10.67
C ARG A 165 -3.36 14.67 11.73
N SER A 166 -2.47 13.69 11.58
CA SER A 166 -1.34 13.50 12.48
C SER A 166 -0.46 14.75 12.59
N TRP A 167 -0.04 15.32 11.47
CA TRP A 167 0.83 16.50 11.45
C TRP A 167 0.15 17.71 12.09
N ASN A 168 -1.14 17.89 11.84
CA ASN A 168 -1.91 18.96 12.45
C ASN A 168 -2.08 18.78 13.97
N GLU A 169 -2.36 17.57 14.44
CA GLU A 169 -2.43 17.26 15.88
C GLU A 169 -1.09 17.50 16.59
N ASN A 170 0.03 17.33 15.87
CA ASN A 170 1.37 17.64 16.35
C ASN A 170 1.78 19.12 16.15
N ASN A 171 0.88 19.98 15.66
CA ASN A 171 1.15 21.40 15.35
C ASN A 171 2.34 21.60 14.40
N TYR A 172 2.43 20.75 13.37
CA TYR A 172 3.41 20.88 12.31
C TYR A 172 2.89 21.77 11.19
N ASP A 173 3.72 22.69 10.74
CA ASP A 173 3.57 23.40 9.46
C ASP A 173 4.38 22.66 8.38
N GLN A 174 4.34 23.15 7.14
CA GLN A 174 5.08 22.55 6.01
C GLN A 174 6.58 22.38 6.33
N ALA A 175 7.20 23.40 6.95
CA ALA A 175 8.60 23.41 7.30
C ALA A 175 8.95 22.31 8.32
N LYS A 176 8.13 22.16 9.37
CA LYS A 176 8.28 21.09 10.37
C LYS A 176 8.05 19.71 9.78
N VAL A 177 7.10 19.55 8.86
CA VAL A 177 6.90 18.27 8.16
C VAL A 177 8.17 17.90 7.39
N LEU A 178 8.70 18.82 6.57
CA LEU A 178 9.91 18.58 5.79
C LEU A 178 11.12 18.23 6.66
N THR A 179 11.34 18.96 7.75
CA THR A 179 12.52 18.80 8.59
C THR A 179 12.41 17.68 9.61
N LYS A 180 11.25 17.49 10.26
CA LYS A 180 11.08 16.49 11.33
C LYS A 180 10.65 15.13 10.81
N VAL A 181 9.75 15.07 9.83
CA VAL A 181 9.21 13.82 9.29
C VAL A 181 10.12 13.30 8.18
N PHE A 182 10.36 14.14 7.17
CA PHE A 182 11.12 13.72 5.98
C PHE A 182 12.63 13.93 6.09
N LYS A 183 13.11 14.62 7.13
CA LYS A 183 14.53 14.96 7.35
C LYS A 183 15.16 15.69 6.14
N VAL A 184 14.37 16.49 5.43
CA VAL A 184 14.81 17.28 4.27
C VAL A 184 15.38 18.62 4.74
N PRO A 185 16.68 18.92 4.50
CA PRO A 185 17.25 20.21 4.82
C PRO A 185 16.63 21.34 4.00
N GLU A 186 16.53 22.56 4.55
CA GLU A 186 15.95 23.74 3.89
C GLU A 186 16.51 24.01 2.49
N LYS A 187 17.82 23.84 2.30
CA LYS A 187 18.49 24.00 1.01
C LYS A 187 17.98 23.08 -0.11
N ASN A 188 17.25 22.01 0.23
CA ASN A 188 16.71 21.01 -0.71
C ASN A 188 15.18 21.13 -0.88
N TRP A 189 14.54 22.16 -0.31
CA TRP A 189 13.09 22.32 -0.43
C TRP A 189 12.64 22.67 -1.85
N GLU A 190 13.51 23.29 -2.65
CA GLU A 190 13.25 23.64 -4.05
C GLU A 190 13.48 22.47 -5.03
N ASP A 191 13.82 21.27 -4.53
CA ASP A 191 14.06 20.10 -5.39
C ASP A 191 12.75 19.52 -5.98
N HIS A 192 11.58 20.01 -5.56
CA HIS A 192 10.25 19.60 -6.02
C HIS A 192 10.04 18.07 -6.06
N ASN A 193 10.60 17.37 -5.08
CA ASN A 193 10.47 15.92 -4.96
C ASN A 193 9.14 15.51 -4.32
N TRP A 194 8.87 14.20 -4.23
CA TRP A 194 7.60 13.72 -3.70
C TRP A 194 7.30 14.18 -2.25
N MET A 195 8.35 14.40 -1.43
CA MET A 195 8.20 14.85 -0.04
C MET A 195 7.75 16.31 0.02
N THR A 196 8.32 17.17 -0.82
CA THR A 196 7.91 18.58 -0.92
C THR A 196 6.50 18.69 -1.48
N ALA A 197 6.16 17.89 -2.51
CA ALA A 197 4.82 17.84 -3.07
C ALA A 197 3.74 17.44 -2.04
N VAL A 198 4.00 16.43 -1.19
CA VAL A 198 3.03 16.02 -0.15
C VAL A 198 2.93 17.09 0.96
N ALA A 199 4.06 17.69 1.36
CA ALA A 199 4.07 18.75 2.38
C ALA A 199 3.34 20.02 1.91
N GLU A 200 3.47 20.39 0.64
CA GLU A 200 2.71 21.48 0.00
C GLU A 200 1.21 21.17 -0.02
N ARG A 201 0.84 19.94 -0.40
CA ARG A 201 -0.56 19.51 -0.39
C ARG A 201 -1.19 19.59 1.01
N TYR A 202 -0.41 19.27 2.06
CA TYR A 202 -0.82 19.46 3.45
C TYR A 202 -1.09 20.93 3.80
N ALA A 203 -0.15 21.83 3.45
CA ALA A 203 -0.30 23.25 3.70
C ALA A 203 -1.54 23.83 2.99
N GLN A 204 -1.79 23.43 1.74
CA GLN A 204 -2.98 23.82 0.99
C GLN A 204 -4.27 23.27 1.61
N PHE A 205 -4.28 22.01 2.06
CA PHE A 205 -5.45 21.40 2.69
C PHE A 205 -5.92 22.20 3.92
N TYR A 206 -5.01 22.57 4.82
CA TYR A 206 -5.36 23.32 6.03
C TYR A 206 -5.56 24.81 5.77
N LYS A 207 -4.91 25.41 4.77
CA LYS A 207 -5.26 26.76 4.31
C LYS A 207 -6.72 26.81 3.85
N ASN A 208 -7.15 25.84 3.04
CA ASN A 208 -8.53 25.77 2.56
C ASN A 208 -9.54 25.47 3.68
N LYS A 209 -9.17 24.66 4.67
CA LYS A 209 -10.02 24.33 5.82
C LYS A 209 -10.16 25.48 6.82
N ASN A 210 -9.12 26.31 6.96
CA ASN A 210 -9.06 27.41 7.94
C ASN A 210 -9.43 28.79 7.37
N ASN A 211 -9.69 28.94 6.06
CA ASN A 211 -10.38 30.12 5.54
C ASN A 211 -11.85 30.08 6.05
N ILE A 212 -12.34 30.86 7.02
CA ILE A 212 -12.12 32.29 7.29
C ILE A 212 -12.09 33.06 5.96
N ALA A 213 -13.28 33.57 5.61
CA ALA A 213 -13.51 34.52 4.52
C ALA A 213 -12.82 35.86 4.79
#